data_AF-A0A7Y7RU22-F1
#
_entry.id   AF-A0A7Y7RU22-F1
#
_cell.length_a   1.000
_cell.length_b   1.000
_cell.length_c   1.000
_cell.angle_alpha   90.00
_cell.angle_beta   90.00
_cell.angle_gamma   90.00
#
_symmetry.space_group_name_H-M   'P 1'
#
loop_
_entity.id
_entity.type
_entity.pdbx_description
1 polymer ?
#
loop_
_entity_poly.entity_id
_entity_poly.type
_entity_poly.pdbx_seq_one_letter_code
_entity_poly.pdbx_strand_id
1 'polypeptide(L)'
;MAQVKEPANYGPNGTYNKIQSVDAIDATADIVAPSITAAELKAKYDVLSVGLHNSSFTVAQADRLKEYAALGGVLLLACDNGAAVGMLNVLQRFGHTGTLAGVPVVGVYSGLSSTTENLSSYFGNSSGVTIKGSASLAMTATQLPPGSKVLATFGAYVLFWLVGGTMGRVIAFSDIELTTTEVSGTTVDNGQEKFLNNMMGYVFDQVLANAG
;
A
#
# COMPACT_ATOMS: atom_id res chain seq x y z
N MET A 1 11.96 2.02 -1.18
CA MET A 1 12.18 3.38 -0.64
C MET A 1 13.35 3.33 0.36
N ALA A 2 14.43 4.10 0.16
CA ALA A 2 15.59 4.08 1.06
C ALA A 2 15.28 4.70 2.44
N GLN A 3 14.40 5.70 2.47
CA GLN A 3 13.97 6.40 3.69
C GLN A 3 13.40 5.49 4.79
N VAL A 4 12.73 4.38 4.46
CA VAL A 4 12.19 3.45 5.48
C VAL A 4 13.24 2.64 6.22
N LYS A 5 14.45 2.53 5.66
CA LYS A 5 15.57 1.85 6.31
C LYS A 5 16.53 2.81 7.02
N GLU A 6 16.29 4.12 6.90
CA GLU A 6 17.15 5.14 7.47
C GLU A 6 16.89 5.29 8.98
N PRO A 7 17.90 5.07 9.85
CA PRO A 7 17.74 5.19 11.30
C PRO A 7 17.25 6.55 11.79
N ALA A 8 17.57 7.63 11.06
CA ALA A 8 17.06 8.97 11.37
C ALA A 8 15.53 9.10 11.16
N ASN A 9 14.94 8.27 10.30
CA ASN A 9 13.50 8.24 10.06
C ASN A 9 12.81 7.16 10.90
N TYR A 10 13.40 5.97 11.00
CA TYR A 10 12.81 4.79 11.65
C TYR A 10 13.81 4.09 12.57
N GLY A 11 13.49 4.02 13.87
CA GLY A 11 14.33 3.42 14.89
C GLY A 11 14.22 4.18 16.22
N PRO A 12 14.85 3.73 17.32
CA PRO A 12 14.66 4.29 18.65
C PRO A 12 14.92 5.82 18.76
N ASN A 13 15.77 6.36 17.89
CA ASN A 13 16.11 7.78 17.85
C ASN A 13 15.60 8.48 16.57
N GLY A 14 14.80 7.80 15.76
CA GLY A 14 14.26 8.34 14.52
C GLY A 14 13.00 9.17 14.73
N THR A 15 12.49 9.73 13.63
CA THR A 15 11.22 10.48 13.63
C THR A 15 10.03 9.57 14.00
N TYR A 16 9.99 8.36 13.46
CA TYR A 16 9.13 7.27 13.93
C TYR A 16 9.95 6.32 14.81
N ASN A 17 9.66 6.32 16.12
CA ASN A 17 10.52 5.71 17.14
C ASN A 17 9.92 4.53 17.90
N LYS A 18 8.88 3.90 17.35
CA LYS A 18 8.19 2.78 18.00
C LYS A 18 8.71 1.39 17.61
N ILE A 19 9.67 1.33 16.69
CA ILE A 19 10.29 0.09 16.22
C ILE A 19 11.80 0.19 16.34
N GLN A 20 12.48 -0.96 16.35
CA GLN A 20 13.93 -1.04 16.40
C GLN A 20 14.56 -0.71 15.04
N SER A 21 14.06 -1.33 13.98
CA SER A 21 14.54 -1.20 12.61
C SER A 21 13.50 -1.75 11.63
N VAL A 22 13.70 -1.51 10.34
CA VAL A 22 12.92 -2.12 9.26
C VAL A 22 13.85 -3.00 8.43
N ASP A 23 13.58 -4.30 8.42
CA ASP A 23 14.25 -5.25 7.56
C ASP A 23 13.36 -5.59 6.36
N ALA A 24 13.95 -5.60 5.16
CA ALA A 24 13.22 -5.95 3.94
C ALA A 24 13.79 -7.26 3.37
N ILE A 25 12.90 -8.22 3.16
CA ILE A 25 13.21 -9.56 2.68
C ILE A 25 12.32 -9.81 1.46
N ASP A 26 12.85 -10.46 0.43
CA ASP A 26 12.06 -10.88 -0.72
C ASP A 26 11.13 -12.03 -0.32
N ALA A 27 9.81 -11.78 -0.39
CA ALA A 27 8.77 -12.74 -0.05
C ALA A 27 8.20 -13.48 -1.27
N THR A 28 8.73 -13.23 -2.48
CA THR A 28 8.12 -13.70 -3.74
C THR A 28 7.91 -15.21 -3.76
N ALA A 29 8.94 -15.99 -3.42
CA ALA A 29 8.88 -17.45 -3.41
C ALA A 29 7.83 -17.97 -2.42
N ASP A 30 7.73 -17.34 -1.25
CA ASP A 30 6.82 -17.76 -0.18
C ASP A 30 5.36 -17.42 -0.53
N ILE A 31 5.10 -16.23 -1.09
CA ILE A 31 3.73 -15.81 -1.47
C ILE A 31 3.17 -16.76 -2.53
N VAL A 32 3.97 -17.17 -3.52
CA VAL A 32 3.49 -18.01 -4.63
C VAL A 32 3.51 -19.51 -4.32
N ALA A 33 4.26 -19.95 -3.29
CA ALA A 33 4.35 -21.36 -2.93
C ALA A 33 2.97 -21.94 -2.57
N PRO A 34 2.50 -23.01 -3.22
CA PRO A 34 1.17 -23.56 -2.97
C PRO A 34 1.05 -24.18 -1.56
N SER A 35 2.16 -24.64 -0.97
CA SER A 35 2.19 -25.29 0.34
C SER A 35 2.21 -24.34 1.52
N ILE A 36 2.60 -23.07 1.33
CA ILE A 36 2.64 -22.10 2.42
C ILE A 36 1.22 -21.68 2.82
N THR A 37 0.99 -21.55 4.12
CA THR A 37 -0.25 -21.07 4.71
C THR A 37 -0.18 -19.58 5.03
N ALA A 38 -1.32 -18.94 5.23
CA ALA A 38 -1.37 -17.54 5.68
C ALA A 38 -0.71 -17.34 7.05
N ALA A 39 -0.85 -18.32 7.96
CA ALA A 39 -0.22 -18.30 9.27
C ALA A 39 1.31 -18.35 9.18
N GLU A 40 1.86 -19.18 8.29
CA GLU A 40 3.31 -19.22 8.05
C GLU A 40 3.82 -17.93 7.43
N LEU A 41 3.05 -17.30 6.53
CA LEU A 41 3.38 -15.95 6.03
C LEU A 41 3.40 -14.93 7.17
N LYS A 42 2.39 -14.93 8.05
CA LYS A 42 2.30 -13.98 9.18
C LYS A 42 3.41 -14.19 10.22
N ALA A 43 3.85 -15.43 10.41
CA ALA A 43 4.96 -15.74 11.29
C ALA A 43 6.31 -15.23 10.75
N LYS A 44 6.44 -15.08 9.43
CA LYS A 44 7.67 -14.62 8.77
C LYS A 44 7.68 -13.12 8.44
N TYR A 45 6.52 -12.55 8.16
CA TYR A 45 6.37 -11.20 7.64
C TYR A 45 5.31 -10.42 8.41
N ASP A 46 5.65 -9.19 8.80
CA ASP A 46 4.71 -8.25 9.41
C ASP A 46 3.96 -7.43 8.39
N VAL A 47 4.68 -7.03 7.34
CA VAL A 47 4.16 -6.26 6.21
C VAL A 47 4.55 -6.98 4.92
N LEU A 48 3.57 -7.17 4.04
CA LEU A 48 3.80 -7.65 2.68
C LEU A 48 3.51 -6.52 1.70
N SER A 49 4.50 -6.14 0.89
CA SER A 49 4.31 -5.27 -0.26
C SER A 49 4.21 -6.13 -1.53
N VAL A 50 3.03 -6.10 -2.16
CA VAL A 50 2.65 -7.04 -3.21
C VAL A 50 2.34 -6.27 -4.49
N GLY A 51 3.17 -6.48 -5.51
CA GLY A 51 2.90 -6.02 -6.88
C GLY A 51 1.82 -6.88 -7.54
N LEU A 52 0.77 -6.23 -8.05
CA LEU A 52 -0.35 -6.89 -8.73
C LEU A 52 -0.28 -6.74 -10.26
N HIS A 53 0.44 -5.74 -10.75
CA HIS A 53 0.67 -5.55 -12.19
C HIS A 53 1.27 -6.80 -12.83
N ASN A 54 0.72 -7.23 -13.96
CA ASN A 54 1.12 -8.46 -14.68
C ASN A 54 1.20 -9.72 -13.80
N SER A 55 0.57 -9.72 -12.62
CA SER A 55 0.63 -10.86 -11.71
C SER A 55 -0.24 -12.01 -12.21
N SER A 56 0.22 -13.22 -11.95
CA SER A 56 -0.49 -14.48 -12.24
C SER A 56 -1.08 -15.10 -10.98
N PHE A 57 -1.38 -14.30 -9.95
CA PHE A 57 -1.96 -14.81 -8.70
C PHE A 57 -3.22 -15.64 -8.98
N THR A 58 -3.21 -16.86 -8.50
CA THR A 58 -4.39 -17.73 -8.49
C THR A 58 -5.39 -17.25 -7.43
N VAL A 59 -6.62 -17.74 -7.52
CA VAL A 59 -7.64 -17.54 -6.49
C VAL A 59 -7.13 -17.98 -5.11
N ALA A 60 -6.50 -19.16 -5.01
CA ALA A 60 -6.00 -19.67 -3.75
C ALA A 60 -4.91 -18.77 -3.13
N GLN A 61 -4.02 -18.22 -3.97
CA GLN A 61 -3.02 -17.25 -3.49
C GLN A 61 -3.67 -15.94 -3.05
N ALA A 62 -4.69 -15.45 -3.75
CA ALA A 62 -5.45 -14.26 -3.35
C ALA A 62 -6.21 -14.46 -2.03
N ASP A 63 -6.85 -15.63 -1.84
CA ASP A 63 -7.53 -15.99 -0.60
C ASP A 63 -6.54 -16.05 0.58
N ARG A 64 -5.32 -16.57 0.33
CA ARG A 64 -4.25 -16.59 1.34
C ARG A 64 -3.78 -15.19 1.75
N LEU A 65 -3.64 -14.25 0.81
CA LEU A 65 -3.31 -12.86 1.15
C LEU A 65 -4.41 -12.22 2.02
N LYS A 66 -5.68 -12.49 1.71
CA LYS A 66 -6.81 -12.05 2.53
C LYS A 66 -6.76 -12.64 3.94
N GLU A 67 -6.48 -13.94 4.06
CA GLU A 67 -6.35 -14.62 5.34
C GLU A 67 -5.15 -14.08 6.14
N TYR A 68 -4.02 -13.81 5.50
CA TYR A 68 -2.85 -13.16 6.12
C TYR A 68 -3.23 -11.82 6.76
N ALA A 69 -4.01 -10.99 6.06
CA ALA A 69 -4.51 -9.74 6.62
C ALA A 69 -5.50 -9.93 7.77
N ALA A 70 -6.35 -10.96 7.70
CA ALA A 70 -7.26 -11.33 8.78
C ALA A 70 -6.52 -11.77 10.05
N LEU A 71 -5.36 -12.43 9.89
CA LEU A 71 -4.45 -12.83 10.98
C LEU A 71 -3.60 -11.68 11.54
N GLY A 72 -3.85 -10.43 11.12
CA GLY A 72 -3.15 -9.26 11.65
C GLY A 72 -1.94 -8.81 10.82
N GLY A 73 -1.70 -9.44 9.67
CA GLY A 73 -0.67 -9.01 8.74
C GLY A 73 -1.08 -7.73 8.02
N VAL A 74 -0.12 -6.87 7.67
CA VAL A 74 -0.40 -5.63 6.94
C VAL A 74 0.00 -5.81 5.46
N LEU A 75 -0.85 -5.35 4.54
CA LEU A 75 -0.63 -5.43 3.09
C LEU A 75 -0.55 -4.06 2.46
N LEU A 76 0.42 -3.92 1.57
CA LEU A 76 0.54 -2.83 0.60
C LEU A 76 0.35 -3.42 -0.80
N LEU A 77 -0.75 -3.10 -1.48
CA LEU A 77 -1.09 -3.62 -2.81
C LEU A 77 -0.76 -2.59 -3.89
N ALA A 78 0.23 -2.86 -4.72
CA ALA A 78 0.64 -2.00 -5.84
C ALA A 78 -0.02 -2.47 -7.15
N CYS A 79 -0.97 -1.71 -7.70
CA CYS A 79 -1.77 -2.15 -8.85
C CYS A 79 -1.10 -1.90 -10.20
N ASP A 80 -0.62 -0.66 -10.43
CA ASP A 80 -0.02 -0.18 -11.68
C ASP A 80 -0.97 -0.20 -12.92
N ASN A 81 -0.45 0.20 -14.08
CA ASN A 81 -1.19 0.39 -15.32
C ASN A 81 -1.53 -0.91 -16.06
N GLY A 82 -2.48 -1.69 -15.55
CA GLY A 82 -3.11 -2.72 -16.39
C GLY A 82 -3.74 -3.83 -15.61
N ALA A 83 -4.86 -4.34 -16.15
CA ALA A 83 -5.50 -5.49 -15.55
C ALA A 83 -4.80 -6.80 -15.94
N ALA A 84 -4.31 -7.49 -14.93
CA ALA A 84 -3.90 -8.88 -15.00
C ALA A 84 -4.89 -9.77 -14.25
N VAL A 85 -5.01 -11.04 -14.64
CA VAL A 85 -5.88 -12.01 -13.97
C VAL A 85 -5.56 -12.12 -12.47
N GLY A 86 -4.27 -12.07 -12.10
CA GLY A 86 -3.85 -12.08 -10.70
C GLY A 86 -4.29 -10.85 -9.93
N MET A 87 -4.20 -9.66 -10.53
CA MET A 87 -4.70 -8.43 -9.93
C MET A 87 -6.20 -8.50 -9.67
N LEU A 88 -6.97 -8.98 -10.66
CA LEU A 88 -8.42 -9.16 -10.51
C LEU A 88 -8.75 -10.13 -9.38
N ASN A 89 -8.06 -11.27 -9.33
CA ASN A 89 -8.22 -12.26 -8.26
C ASN A 89 -7.98 -11.62 -6.88
N VAL A 90 -6.89 -10.86 -6.70
CA VAL A 90 -6.58 -10.23 -5.42
C VAL A 90 -7.61 -9.15 -5.06
N LEU A 91 -7.86 -8.17 -5.94
CA LEU A 91 -8.73 -7.04 -5.65
C LEU A 91 -10.18 -7.47 -5.35
N GLN A 92 -10.71 -8.45 -6.09
CA GLN A 92 -12.05 -8.98 -5.86
C GLN A 92 -12.17 -9.71 -4.51
N ARG A 93 -11.12 -10.39 -4.04
CA ARG A 93 -11.09 -11.02 -2.70
C ARG A 93 -11.16 -9.98 -1.59
N PHE A 94 -10.59 -8.81 -1.83
CA PHE A 94 -10.72 -7.64 -0.97
C PHE A 94 -12.01 -6.84 -1.20
N GLY A 95 -12.92 -7.29 -2.06
CA GLY A 95 -14.25 -6.71 -2.21
C GLY A 95 -14.34 -5.53 -3.18
N HIS A 96 -13.32 -5.29 -4.01
CA HIS A 96 -13.43 -4.32 -5.10
C HIS A 96 -14.40 -4.84 -6.16
N THR A 97 -15.15 -3.93 -6.79
CA THR A 97 -16.21 -4.27 -7.74
C THR A 97 -16.16 -3.44 -9.02
N GLY A 98 -17.01 -3.79 -9.99
CA GLY A 98 -17.08 -3.13 -11.29
C GLY A 98 -15.96 -3.55 -12.24
N THR A 99 -15.77 -2.76 -13.29
CA THR A 99 -14.73 -3.01 -14.30
C THR A 99 -13.38 -2.52 -13.78
N LEU A 100 -12.60 -3.44 -13.20
CA LEU A 100 -11.24 -3.19 -12.70
C LEU A 100 -10.18 -3.19 -13.83
N ALA A 101 -10.63 -3.28 -15.09
CA ALA A 101 -9.81 -3.22 -16.30
C ALA A 101 -10.09 -1.93 -17.10
N GLY A 102 -10.05 -0.78 -16.41
CA GLY A 102 -10.17 0.52 -17.05
C GLY A 102 -9.00 0.81 -18.00
N VAL A 103 -9.19 1.77 -18.91
CA VAL A 103 -8.09 2.28 -19.74
C VAL A 103 -7.04 2.89 -18.80
N PRO A 104 -5.78 2.42 -18.81
CA PRO A 104 -4.78 2.93 -17.91
C PRO A 104 -4.50 4.41 -18.18
N VAL A 105 -4.15 5.14 -17.12
CA VAL A 105 -3.53 6.46 -17.27
C VAL A 105 -2.05 6.22 -17.56
N VAL A 106 -1.61 6.57 -18.77
CA VAL A 106 -0.22 6.43 -19.21
C VAL A 106 0.40 7.81 -19.38
N GLY A 107 1.57 8.01 -18.77
CA GLY A 107 2.29 9.28 -18.77
C GLY A 107 2.21 9.99 -17.42
N VAL A 108 3.14 10.94 -17.21
CA VAL A 108 3.27 11.67 -15.94
C VAL A 108 1.97 12.41 -15.61
N TYR A 109 1.52 12.27 -14.36
CA TYR A 109 0.36 12.97 -13.83
C TYR A 109 0.65 13.56 -12.45
N SER A 110 -0.25 14.43 -11.99
CA SER A 110 -0.18 15.04 -10.66
C SER A 110 -1.57 15.03 -10.02
N GLY A 111 -1.71 14.26 -8.95
CA GLY A 111 -2.87 14.24 -8.07
C GLY A 111 -2.64 15.02 -6.78
N LEU A 112 -3.57 14.87 -5.85
CA LEU A 112 -3.52 15.49 -4.53
C LEU A 112 -3.84 14.46 -3.44
N SER A 113 -3.13 14.52 -2.32
CA SER A 113 -3.57 13.85 -1.11
C SER A 113 -4.84 14.50 -0.54
N SER A 114 -5.62 13.70 0.20
CA SER A 114 -6.84 14.17 0.85
C SER A 114 -6.54 15.27 1.88
N THR A 115 -7.47 16.19 2.05
CA THR A 115 -7.42 17.21 3.11
C THR A 115 -8.20 16.82 4.35
N THR A 116 -9.00 15.75 4.28
CA THR A 116 -9.88 15.30 5.36
C THR A 116 -9.56 13.89 5.85
N GLU A 117 -8.88 13.07 5.05
CA GLU A 117 -8.45 11.72 5.41
C GLU A 117 -6.93 11.66 5.45
N ASN A 118 -6.39 11.33 6.63
CA ASN A 118 -4.96 11.19 6.86
C ASN A 118 -4.70 9.94 7.71
N LEU A 119 -3.56 9.28 7.49
CA LEU A 119 -3.19 8.07 8.24
C LEU A 119 -2.41 8.38 9.52
N SER A 120 -1.43 9.28 9.44
CA SER A 120 -0.65 9.77 10.59
C SER A 120 0.00 11.12 10.26
N SER A 121 0.77 11.67 11.19
CA SER A 121 1.48 12.95 11.06
C SER A 121 2.92 12.93 11.59
N TYR A 122 3.53 11.76 11.73
CA TYR A 122 4.89 11.61 12.28
C TYR A 122 5.93 12.46 11.55
N PHE A 123 5.83 12.57 10.22
CA PHE A 123 6.73 13.33 9.36
C PHE A 123 6.17 14.73 9.01
N GLY A 124 5.18 15.20 9.78
CA GLY A 124 4.51 16.49 9.59
C GLY A 124 3.25 16.41 8.73
N ASN A 125 2.67 17.58 8.42
CA ASN A 125 1.43 17.68 7.65
C ASN A 125 1.66 17.29 6.18
N SER A 126 0.87 16.31 5.70
CA SER A 126 0.84 15.84 4.32
C SER A 126 -0.53 15.95 3.67
N SER A 127 -1.40 16.83 4.18
CA SER A 127 -2.75 17.07 3.65
C SER A 127 -2.71 17.99 2.42
N GLY A 128 -3.40 17.63 1.34
CA GLY A 128 -3.47 18.44 0.12
C GLY A 128 -2.15 18.62 -0.63
N VAL A 129 -1.17 17.73 -0.41
CA VAL A 129 0.12 17.79 -1.10
C VAL A 129 0.02 17.15 -2.48
N THR A 130 0.85 17.60 -3.41
CA THR A 130 0.95 16.99 -4.74
C THR A 130 1.51 15.58 -4.64
N ILE A 131 0.87 14.65 -5.36
CA ILE A 131 1.28 13.26 -5.48
C ILE A 131 1.47 12.96 -6.98
N LYS A 132 2.65 12.50 -7.38
CA LYS A 132 3.02 12.27 -8.77
C LYS A 132 3.26 10.79 -9.06
N GLY A 133 2.83 10.37 -10.24
CA GLY A 133 3.02 9.03 -10.80
C GLY A 133 3.02 9.10 -12.33
N SER A 134 3.04 7.95 -13.00
CA SER A 134 3.15 7.86 -14.46
C SER A 134 2.38 6.72 -15.12
N ALA A 135 1.75 5.85 -14.35
CA ALA A 135 1.18 4.59 -14.79
C ALA A 135 0.07 4.11 -13.82
N SER A 136 -1.09 4.77 -13.82
CA SER A 136 -2.18 4.45 -12.89
C SER A 136 -3.20 3.46 -13.44
N LEU A 137 -3.55 2.47 -12.62
CA LEU A 137 -4.83 1.78 -12.72
C LEU A 137 -5.96 2.80 -12.60
N ALA A 138 -6.83 2.88 -13.60
CA ALA A 138 -8.01 3.73 -13.55
C ALA A 138 -9.07 3.07 -12.66
N MET A 139 -9.16 3.53 -11.41
CA MET A 139 -10.17 3.10 -10.43
C MET A 139 -10.83 4.30 -9.79
N THR A 140 -12.16 4.27 -9.63
CA THR A 140 -12.92 5.31 -8.94
C THR A 140 -13.35 4.86 -7.54
N ALA A 141 -13.76 5.80 -6.70
CA ALA A 141 -14.23 5.51 -5.35
C ALA A 141 -15.43 4.53 -5.30
N THR A 142 -16.27 4.50 -6.34
CA THR A 142 -17.45 3.59 -6.40
C THR A 142 -17.07 2.13 -6.57
N GLN A 143 -15.83 1.85 -6.95
CA GLN A 143 -15.32 0.49 -7.14
C GLN A 143 -14.67 -0.08 -5.88
N LEU A 144 -14.46 0.76 -4.86
CA LEU A 144 -13.85 0.38 -3.60
C LEU A 144 -14.85 -0.36 -2.71
N PRO A 145 -14.38 -1.31 -1.86
CA PRO A 145 -15.27 -1.96 -0.90
C PRO A 145 -15.83 -0.96 0.12
N PRO A 146 -17.02 -1.22 0.71
CA PRO A 146 -17.62 -0.36 1.71
C PRO A 146 -16.69 -0.07 2.90
N GLY A 147 -16.68 1.18 3.36
CA GLY A 147 -15.81 1.63 4.45
C GLY A 147 -14.37 1.92 4.05
N SER A 148 -14.05 1.89 2.75
CA SER A 148 -12.75 2.35 2.26
C SER A 148 -12.56 3.85 2.48
N LYS A 149 -11.30 4.27 2.66
CA LYS A 149 -10.92 5.68 2.79
C LYS A 149 -10.03 6.08 1.63
N VAL A 150 -10.41 7.12 0.89
CA VAL A 150 -9.61 7.65 -0.21
C VAL A 150 -8.59 8.63 0.35
N LEU A 151 -7.31 8.32 0.16
CA LEU A 151 -6.19 9.06 0.73
C LEU A 151 -5.56 10.02 -0.27
N ALA A 152 -5.70 9.76 -1.57
CA ALA A 152 -5.24 10.64 -2.64
C ALA A 152 -6.03 10.36 -3.93
N THR A 153 -6.15 11.36 -4.79
CA THR A 153 -6.84 11.25 -6.09
C THR A 153 -6.12 11.99 -7.21
N PHE A 154 -6.37 11.56 -8.44
CA PHE A 154 -6.08 12.29 -9.68
C PHE A 154 -7.38 12.40 -10.49
N GLY A 155 -7.99 13.58 -10.49
CA GLY A 155 -9.33 13.76 -11.03
C GLY A 155 -10.34 12.86 -10.32
N ALA A 156 -11.03 11.99 -11.08
CA ALA A 156 -11.99 11.03 -10.53
C ALA A 156 -11.33 9.71 -10.04
N TYR A 157 -10.05 9.51 -10.33
CA TYR A 157 -9.34 8.27 -10.03
C TYR A 157 -8.70 8.30 -8.64
N VAL A 158 -8.78 7.19 -7.92
CA VAL A 158 -8.12 7.02 -6.62
C VAL A 158 -6.66 6.63 -6.84
N LEU A 159 -5.76 7.23 -6.06
CA LEU A 159 -4.32 6.96 -6.11
C LEU A 159 -3.86 6.10 -4.94
N PHE A 160 -4.33 6.42 -3.73
CA PHE A 160 -4.09 5.66 -2.52
C PHE A 160 -5.42 5.50 -1.78
N TRP A 161 -5.66 4.31 -1.23
CA TRP A 161 -6.82 4.08 -0.38
C TRP A 161 -6.56 3.02 0.68
N LEU A 162 -7.19 3.22 1.84
CA LEU A 162 -7.36 2.17 2.84
C LEU A 162 -8.53 1.30 2.40
N VAL A 163 -8.32 -0.01 2.31
CA VAL A 163 -9.35 -0.95 1.87
C VAL A 163 -10.33 -1.22 3.01
N GLY A 164 -11.61 -0.96 2.75
CA GLY A 164 -12.70 -1.18 3.71
C GLY A 164 -12.84 -2.64 4.15
N GLY A 165 -13.32 -2.85 5.37
CA GLY A 165 -13.50 -4.20 5.94
C GLY A 165 -12.20 -4.92 6.33
N THR A 166 -11.05 -4.26 6.25
CA THR A 166 -9.73 -4.86 6.57
C THR A 166 -9.15 -4.40 7.92
N MET A 167 -9.95 -3.71 8.74
CA MET A 167 -9.51 -3.11 10.01
C MET A 167 -8.31 -2.16 9.84
N GLY A 168 -8.14 -1.58 8.65
CA GLY A 168 -7.02 -0.69 8.36
C GLY A 168 -5.70 -1.38 8.01
N ARG A 169 -5.73 -2.69 7.78
CA ARG A 169 -4.50 -3.48 7.52
C ARG A 169 -4.13 -3.59 6.04
N VAL A 170 -4.98 -3.12 5.13
CA VAL A 170 -4.70 -3.20 3.70
C VAL A 170 -4.79 -1.82 3.10
N ILE A 171 -3.67 -1.35 2.56
CA ILE A 171 -3.58 -0.13 1.77
C ILE A 171 -3.29 -0.56 0.34
N ALA A 172 -4.01 0.01 -0.61
CA ALA A 172 -3.77 -0.21 -2.02
C ALA A 172 -3.48 1.12 -2.70
N PHE A 173 -2.67 1.06 -3.75
CA PHE A 173 -2.33 2.20 -4.57
C PHE A 173 -2.27 1.81 -6.04
N SER A 174 -2.65 2.77 -6.88
CA SER A 174 -2.97 2.51 -8.27
C SER A 174 -1.76 2.45 -9.20
N ASP A 175 -0.58 2.87 -8.73
CA ASP A 175 0.61 3.14 -9.53
C ASP A 175 1.85 2.93 -8.63
N ILE A 176 2.84 2.15 -9.09
CA ILE A 176 4.03 1.85 -8.28
C ILE A 176 4.97 3.06 -8.17
N GLU A 177 5.05 3.87 -9.22
CA GLU A 177 5.80 5.10 -9.29
C GLU A 177 5.32 6.18 -8.32
N LEU A 178 4.10 6.06 -7.75
CA LEU A 178 3.68 6.89 -6.61
C LEU A 178 4.61 6.77 -5.40
N THR A 179 5.37 5.67 -5.30
CA THR A 179 6.33 5.41 -4.20
C THR A 179 7.78 5.69 -4.57
N THR A 180 8.06 6.09 -5.81
CA THR A 180 9.43 6.30 -6.31
C THR A 180 9.63 7.63 -7.04
N THR A 181 8.57 8.23 -7.59
CA THR A 181 8.63 9.52 -8.29
C THR A 181 8.82 10.63 -7.28
N GLU A 182 9.87 11.44 -7.46
CA GLU A 182 10.24 12.51 -6.52
C GLU A 182 10.43 12.01 -5.08
N VAL A 183 10.79 10.74 -4.92
CA VAL A 183 11.18 10.13 -3.65
C VAL A 183 12.64 9.72 -3.78
N SER A 184 13.54 10.40 -3.07
CA SER A 184 14.97 10.18 -3.27
C SER A 184 15.79 10.36 -2.00
N GLY A 185 17.00 9.78 -2.00
CA GLY A 185 17.88 9.84 -0.83
C GLY A 185 17.26 9.22 0.41
N THR A 186 17.70 9.71 1.58
CA THR A 186 17.27 9.22 2.89
C THR A 186 16.59 10.28 3.74
N THR A 187 16.66 11.56 3.37
CA THR A 187 15.93 12.64 4.03
C THR A 187 14.48 12.69 3.53
N VAL A 188 13.54 13.00 4.43
CA VAL A 188 12.13 13.26 4.10
C VAL A 188 11.93 14.76 4.07
N ASP A 189 11.92 15.37 2.88
CA ASP A 189 11.91 16.84 2.75
C ASP A 189 10.73 17.40 1.96
N ASN A 190 10.10 16.61 1.08
CA ASN A 190 8.99 17.07 0.26
C ASN A 190 7.63 16.52 0.71
N GLY A 191 6.55 17.06 0.13
CA GLY A 191 5.18 16.71 0.51
C GLY A 191 4.83 15.25 0.27
N GLN A 192 5.22 14.70 -0.90
CA GLN A 192 4.95 13.31 -1.27
C GLN A 192 5.73 12.34 -0.37
N GLU A 193 6.99 12.64 -0.06
CA GLU A 193 7.77 11.85 0.90
C GLU A 193 7.14 11.86 2.29
N LYS A 194 6.66 13.01 2.78
CA LYS A 194 5.93 13.09 4.06
C LYS A 194 4.66 12.25 4.03
N PHE A 195 3.88 12.31 2.95
CA PHE A 195 2.69 11.49 2.78
C PHE A 195 3.02 9.99 2.87
N LEU A 196 4.04 9.54 2.13
CA LEU A 196 4.46 8.13 2.11
C LEU A 196 5.03 7.69 3.46
N ASN A 197 5.86 8.51 4.11
CA ASN A 197 6.45 8.13 5.40
C ASN A 197 5.41 8.19 6.55
N ASN A 198 4.41 9.07 6.47
CA ASN A 198 3.23 9.04 7.35
C ASN A 198 2.39 7.76 7.14
N MET A 199 2.20 7.34 5.88
CA MET A 199 1.56 6.05 5.57
C MET A 199 2.34 4.88 6.16
N MET A 200 3.67 4.87 6.02
CA MET A 200 4.52 3.81 6.58
C MET A 200 4.53 3.81 8.12
N GLY A 201 4.53 4.98 8.77
CA GLY A 201 4.36 5.05 10.24
C GLY A 201 3.02 4.46 10.70
N TYR A 202 1.95 4.71 9.95
CA TYR A 202 0.65 4.07 10.20
C TYR A 202 0.69 2.55 9.99
N VAL A 203 1.32 2.07 8.90
CA VAL A 203 1.51 0.64 8.63
C VAL A 203 2.20 -0.05 9.80
N PHE A 204 3.25 0.54 10.36
CA PHE A 204 3.95 -0.02 11.51
C PHE A 204 3.12 0.07 12.80
N ASP A 205 2.33 1.13 13.00
CA ASP A 205 1.36 1.17 14.10
C ASP A 205 0.33 0.03 14.00
N GLN A 206 -0.12 -0.32 12.79
CA GLN A 206 -1.04 -1.45 12.58
C GLN A 206 -0.40 -2.81 12.89
N VAL A 207 0.90 -2.98 12.62
CA VAL A 207 1.66 -4.17 13.03
C VAL A 207 1.69 -4.27 14.56
N LEU A 208 2.10 -3.18 15.23
CA LEU A 208 2.25 -3.14 16.68
C LEU A 208 0.93 -3.34 17.43
N ALA A 209 -0.19 -2.85 16.89
CA ALA A 209 -1.51 -3.04 17.47
C ALA A 209 -1.96 -4.51 17.55
N ASN A 210 -1.34 -5.41 16.77
CA ASN A 210 -1.65 -6.85 16.76
C ASN A 210 -0.61 -7.69 17.52
N ALA A 211 0.41 -7.08 18.12
CA ALA A 211 1.48 -7.77 18.86
C ALA A 211 1.18 -7.94 20.37
N GLY A 212 0.05 -7.41 20.85
CA GLY A 212 -0.46 -7.57 22.21
C GLY A 212 -1.79 -8.30 22.23
#